data_AF-A0A1B7WCQ3-F1
#
_entry.id   AF-A0A1B7WCQ3-F1
#
_cell.length_a   1.000
_cell.length_b   1.000
_cell.length_c   1.000
_cell.angle_alpha   90.00
_cell.angle_beta   90.00
_cell.angle_gamma   90.00
#
_symmetry.space_group_name_H-M   'P 1'
#
loop_
_entity.id
_entity.type
_entity.pdbx_description
1 polymer ?
#
loop_
_entity_poly.entity_id
_entity_poly.type
_entity_poly.pdbx_seq_one_letter_code
_entity_poly.pdbx_strand_id
1 'polypeptide(L)'
;MPQLDADQLAAGQLAADIAAGQHLAAAIASLKLVPYDNENPAIWFRLIDAQFLAAGIRAEKTRYAQALPSLPISVLRDILDICDQCDVSDEPYTLLKSSLIGQYGKSKWQTYFTLLQFPLAIEGCKPSLLMGKLKQLLPHGVSPDTDMFLAMFLLRLSPNTRETLGAMNLKTAAAMAAAADG
;
A
#
# COMPACT_ATOMS: atom_id res chain seq x y z
N MET A 1 48.87 -25.78 -18.43
CA MET A 1 48.65 -24.58 -17.60
C MET A 1 47.18 -24.13 -17.61
N PRO A 2 46.25 -24.79 -16.90
CA PRO A 2 44.86 -24.31 -16.78
C PRO A 2 44.40 -23.97 -15.34
N GLN A 3 45.23 -24.20 -14.32
CA GLN A 3 44.83 -24.04 -12.90
C GLN A 3 44.95 -22.61 -12.36
N LEU A 4 45.77 -21.75 -12.98
CA LEU A 4 45.96 -20.37 -12.51
C LEU A 4 44.74 -19.47 -12.79
N ASP A 5 44.06 -19.71 -13.92
CA ASP A 5 42.89 -18.91 -14.33
C ASP A 5 41.66 -19.20 -13.47
N ALA A 6 41.50 -20.43 -12.98
CA ALA A 6 40.38 -20.83 -12.12
C ALA A 6 40.49 -20.23 -10.71
N ASP A 7 41.70 -20.13 -10.17
CA ASP A 7 41.96 -19.59 -8.83
C ASP A 7 41.80 -18.05 -8.80
N GLN A 8 42.17 -17.37 -9.90
CA GLN A 8 41.93 -15.93 -10.07
C GLN A 8 40.44 -15.59 -10.27
N LEU A 9 39.68 -16.45 -10.96
CA LEU A 9 38.23 -16.31 -11.11
C LEU A 9 37.51 -16.50 -9.75
N ALA A 10 37.93 -17.50 -8.97
CA ALA A 10 37.39 -17.75 -7.63
C ALA A 10 37.70 -16.62 -6.65
N ALA A 11 38.91 -16.07 -6.68
CA ALA A 11 39.29 -14.91 -5.87
C ALA A 11 38.51 -13.63 -6.25
N GLY A 12 38.28 -13.40 -7.55
CA GLY A 12 37.46 -12.29 -8.03
C GLY A 12 36.00 -12.40 -7.58
N GLN A 13 35.43 -13.60 -7.60
CA GLN A 13 34.07 -13.87 -7.12
C GLN A 13 33.95 -13.64 -5.60
N LEU A 14 34.91 -14.13 -4.82
CA LEU A 14 34.94 -13.94 -3.37
C LEU A 14 35.03 -12.46 -2.97
N ALA A 15 35.85 -11.67 -3.67
CA ALA A 15 35.97 -10.24 -3.43
C ALA A 15 34.69 -9.47 -3.77
N ALA A 16 34.01 -9.85 -4.86
CA ALA A 16 32.72 -9.28 -5.24
C ALA A 16 31.62 -9.58 -4.20
N ASP A 17 31.58 -10.81 -3.68
CA ASP A 17 30.62 -11.24 -2.66
C ASP A 17 30.84 -10.50 -1.33
N ILE A 18 32.10 -10.27 -0.93
CA ILE A 18 32.45 -9.48 0.26
C ILE A 18 32.03 -8.02 0.10
N ALA A 19 32.31 -7.40 -1.06
CA ALA A 19 31.92 -6.03 -1.33
C ALA A 19 30.38 -5.89 -1.34
N ALA A 20 29.66 -6.83 -1.97
CA ALA A 20 28.20 -6.87 -1.96
C ALA A 20 27.64 -7.01 -0.53
N GLY A 21 28.25 -7.86 0.30
CA GLY A 21 27.89 -8.01 1.72
C GLY A 21 28.11 -6.73 2.53
N GLN A 22 29.22 -6.02 2.29
CA GLN A 22 29.51 -4.73 2.94
C GLN A 22 28.52 -3.63 2.51
N HIS A 23 28.16 -3.57 1.22
CA HIS A 23 27.16 -2.63 0.73
C HIS A 23 25.77 -2.89 1.35
N LEU A 24 25.36 -4.15 1.48
CA LEU A 24 24.11 -4.52 2.14
C LEU A 24 24.14 -4.15 3.63
N ALA A 25 25.24 -4.42 4.34
CA ALA A 25 25.39 -4.07 5.75
C ALA A 25 25.33 -2.55 5.98
N ALA A 26 25.97 -1.76 5.11
CA ALA A 26 25.91 -0.29 5.16
C ALA A 26 24.50 0.24 4.84
N ALA A 27 23.80 -0.36 3.87
CA ALA A 27 22.42 -0.03 3.55
C ALA A 27 21.47 -0.32 4.74
N ILE A 28 21.64 -1.46 5.43
CA ILE A 28 20.89 -1.80 6.63
C ILE A 28 21.17 -0.80 7.77
N ALA A 29 22.44 -0.49 8.04
CA ALA A 29 22.81 0.42 9.13
C ALA A 29 22.32 1.86 8.93
N SER A 30 22.11 2.27 7.67
CA SER A 30 21.61 3.60 7.30
C SER A 30 20.10 3.66 7.12
N LEU A 31 19.41 2.51 7.10
CA LEU A 31 17.98 2.43 6.86
C LEU A 31 17.19 2.93 8.08
N LYS A 32 16.65 4.13 7.98
CA LYS A 32 15.71 4.67 8.96
C LYS A 32 14.29 4.50 8.45
N LEU A 33 13.61 3.47 8.92
CA LEU A 33 12.23 3.22 8.53
C LEU A 33 11.28 4.30 9.04
N VAL A 34 10.20 4.52 8.29
CA VAL A 34 9.14 5.45 8.66
C VAL A 34 8.42 4.90 9.89
N PRO A 35 8.01 5.74 10.85
CA PRO A 35 7.26 5.29 12.02
C PRO A 35 5.98 4.55 11.61
N TYR A 36 5.64 3.51 12.37
CA TYR A 36 4.45 2.69 12.12
C TYR A 36 3.16 3.50 12.23
N ASP A 37 2.31 3.38 11.22
CA ASP A 37 0.97 3.97 11.19
C ASP A 37 -0.08 2.92 11.59
N ASN A 38 -0.68 3.10 12.77
CA ASN A 38 -1.74 2.23 13.28
C ASN A 38 -3.07 2.43 12.54
N GLU A 39 -3.32 3.59 11.94
CA GLU A 39 -4.58 3.87 11.24
C GLU A 39 -4.64 3.22 9.86
N ASN A 40 -3.48 3.11 9.20
CA ASN A 40 -3.37 2.47 7.90
C ASN A 40 -2.05 1.70 7.72
N PRO A 41 -1.98 0.46 8.25
CA PRO A 41 -0.79 -0.38 8.09
C PRO A 41 -0.44 -0.63 6.62
N ALA A 42 -1.43 -0.64 5.71
CA ALA A 42 -1.19 -0.87 4.28
C ALA A 42 -0.36 0.25 3.63
N ILE A 43 -0.58 1.51 4.03
CA ILE A 43 0.25 2.64 3.57
C ILE A 43 1.66 2.52 4.14
N TRP A 44 1.79 2.19 5.42
CA TRP A 44 3.10 2.00 6.04
C TRP A 44 3.93 0.93 5.32
N PHE A 45 3.33 -0.23 5.05
CA PHE A 45 4.00 -1.30 4.29
C PHE A 45 4.42 -0.86 2.89
N ARG A 46 3.62 -0.05 2.20
CA ARG A 46 3.99 0.50 0.88
C ARG A 46 5.24 1.40 0.96
N LEU A 47 5.36 2.21 2.00
CA LEU A 47 6.50 3.11 2.19
C LEU A 47 7.78 2.35 2.51
N ILE A 48 7.72 1.37 3.41
CA ILE A 48 8.91 0.57 3.75
C ILE A 48 9.31 -0.35 2.60
N ASP A 49 8.36 -0.89 1.82
CA ASP A 49 8.66 -1.68 0.61
C ASP A 49 9.50 -0.87 -0.39
N ALA A 50 9.15 0.40 -0.59
CA ALA A 50 9.89 1.30 -1.48
C ALA A 50 11.30 1.59 -0.94
N GLN A 51 11.45 1.74 0.38
CA GLN A 51 12.75 1.93 1.03
C GLN A 51 13.64 0.69 0.92
N PHE A 52 13.08 -0.50 1.16
CA PHE A 52 13.79 -1.76 0.97
C PHE A 52 14.25 -1.92 -0.48
N LEU A 53 13.38 -1.61 -1.44
CA LEU A 53 13.70 -1.64 -2.86
C LEU A 53 14.85 -0.67 -3.20
N ALA A 54 14.79 0.55 -2.69
CA ALA A 54 15.84 1.57 -2.90
C ALA A 54 17.17 1.17 -2.27
N ALA A 55 17.14 0.50 -1.12
CA ALA A 55 18.32 -0.03 -0.43
C ALA A 55 18.83 -1.37 -1.00
N GLY A 56 18.18 -1.93 -2.03
CA GLY A 56 18.53 -3.23 -2.60
C GLY A 56 18.20 -4.43 -1.71
N ILE A 57 17.44 -4.23 -0.63
CA ILE A 57 17.06 -5.27 0.32
C ILE A 57 15.89 -6.07 -0.25
N ARG A 58 16.19 -7.25 -0.79
CA ARG A 58 15.18 -8.14 -1.40
C ARG A 58 14.93 -9.43 -0.61
N ALA A 59 15.82 -9.82 0.28
CA ALA A 59 15.63 -11.02 1.08
C ALA A 59 14.47 -10.84 2.09
N GLU A 60 13.51 -11.78 2.11
CA GLU A 60 12.35 -11.76 3.02
C GLU A 60 12.79 -11.70 4.49
N LYS A 61 13.76 -12.53 4.89
CA LYS A 61 14.31 -12.55 6.26
C LYS A 61 14.94 -11.22 6.67
N THR A 62 15.67 -10.57 5.76
CA THR A 62 16.25 -9.24 6.03
C THR A 62 15.17 -8.18 6.15
N ARG A 63 14.15 -8.18 5.27
CA ARG A 63 13.01 -7.26 5.36
C ARG A 63 12.24 -7.43 6.67
N TYR A 64 11.99 -8.68 7.10
CA TYR A 64 11.38 -8.99 8.39
C TYR A 64 12.21 -8.46 9.57
N ALA A 65 13.52 -8.75 9.59
CA ALA A 65 14.41 -8.30 10.66
C ALA A 65 14.52 -6.77 10.77
N GLN A 66 14.31 -6.04 9.66
CA GLN A 66 14.27 -4.57 9.66
C GLN A 66 12.88 -4.01 10.02
N ALA A 67 11.81 -4.66 9.58
CA ALA A 67 10.44 -4.22 9.83
C ALA A 67 9.98 -4.44 11.28
N LEU A 68 10.34 -5.59 11.88
CA LEU A 68 9.87 -5.98 13.21
C LEU A 68 10.22 -4.95 14.31
N PRO A 69 11.46 -4.41 14.40
CA PRO A 69 11.82 -3.40 15.39
C PRO A 69 11.13 -2.04 15.20
N SER A 70 10.55 -1.80 14.02
CA SER A 70 9.83 -0.55 13.73
C SER A 70 8.39 -0.57 14.22
N LEU A 71 7.88 -1.73 14.65
CA LEU A 71 6.55 -1.89 15.20
C LEU A 71 6.52 -1.52 16.69
N PRO A 72 5.45 -0.86 17.18
CA PRO A 72 5.31 -0.58 18.59
C PRO A 72 5.07 -1.87 19.39
N ILE A 73 5.55 -1.91 20.63
CA ILE A 73 5.46 -3.08 21.53
C ILE A 73 3.99 -3.53 21.75
N SER A 74 3.04 -2.59 21.72
CA SER A 74 1.61 -2.92 21.81
C SER A 74 1.15 -3.82 20.68
N VAL A 75 1.56 -3.52 19.44
CA VAL A 75 1.23 -4.33 18.26
C VAL A 75 1.98 -5.65 18.31
N LEU A 76 3.27 -5.65 18.67
CA LEU A 76 4.08 -6.87 18.80
C LEU A 76 3.49 -7.88 19.79
N ARG A 77 2.86 -7.40 20.87
CA ARG A 77 2.17 -8.26 21.84
C ARG A 77 0.96 -8.96 21.23
N ASP A 78 0.22 -8.28 20.39
CA ASP A 78 -0.99 -8.80 19.76
C ASP A 78 -0.68 -9.78 18.61
N ILE A 79 0.53 -9.69 18.03
CA ILE A 79 0.98 -10.52 16.92
C ILE A 79 2.06 -11.54 17.29
N LEU A 80 2.28 -11.80 18.59
CA LEU A 80 3.35 -12.70 19.04
C LEU A 80 3.23 -14.10 18.40
N ASP A 81 2.00 -14.61 18.34
CA ASP A 81 1.67 -15.89 17.71
C ASP A 81 2.03 -15.92 16.21
N ILE A 82 1.93 -14.77 15.53
CA ILE A 82 2.30 -14.59 14.12
C ILE A 82 3.82 -14.51 13.99
N CYS A 83 4.52 -13.87 14.93
CA CYS A 83 5.99 -13.85 14.96
C CYS A 83 6.56 -15.27 15.05
N ASP A 84 6.00 -16.12 15.91
CA ASP A 84 6.39 -17.53 16.02
C ASP A 84 6.20 -18.28 14.69
N GLN A 85 5.13 -17.98 13.94
CA GLN A 85 4.90 -18.54 12.61
C GLN A 85 5.87 -17.98 11.55
N CYS A 86 6.23 -16.70 11.66
CA CYS A 86 7.18 -16.05 10.76
C CYS A 86 8.58 -16.68 10.90
N ASP A 87 9.02 -17.02 12.11
CA ASP A 87 10.35 -17.56 12.36
C ASP A 87 10.58 -18.93 11.68
N VAL A 88 9.51 -19.69 11.44
CA VAL A 88 9.54 -21.00 10.75
C VAL A 88 9.22 -20.88 9.25
N SER A 89 8.68 -19.74 8.80
CA SER A 89 8.27 -19.52 7.42
C SER A 89 9.44 -19.22 6.47
N ASP A 90 9.30 -19.64 5.21
CA ASP A 90 10.21 -19.25 4.13
C ASP A 90 10.00 -17.78 3.69
N GLU A 91 8.80 -17.24 3.93
CA GLU A 91 8.40 -15.86 3.55
C GLU A 91 7.87 -15.07 4.77
N PRO A 92 8.71 -14.81 5.79
CA PRO A 92 8.29 -14.18 7.05
C PRO A 92 7.73 -12.76 6.86
N TYR A 93 8.31 -11.98 5.95
CA TYR A 93 7.88 -10.59 5.76
C TYR A 93 6.51 -10.52 5.07
N THR A 94 6.28 -11.38 4.08
CA THR A 94 4.99 -11.49 3.40
C THR A 94 3.88 -11.96 4.36
N LEU A 95 4.17 -12.94 5.21
CA LEU A 95 3.25 -13.39 6.25
C LEU A 95 2.90 -12.26 7.21
N LEU A 96 3.91 -11.63 7.82
CA LEU A 96 3.75 -10.50 8.74
C LEU A 96 2.89 -9.38 8.12
N LYS A 97 3.20 -9.00 6.88
CA LYS A 97 2.48 -7.96 6.14
C LYS A 97 1.01 -8.31 5.93
N SER A 98 0.73 -9.54 5.49
CA SER A 98 -0.64 -9.98 5.24
C SER A 98 -1.48 -10.01 6.52
N SER A 99 -0.91 -10.48 7.63
CA SER A 99 -1.59 -10.56 8.92
C SER A 99 -1.85 -9.18 9.52
N LEU A 100 -0.85 -8.28 9.53
CA LEU A 100 -1.02 -6.92 10.06
C LEU A 100 -2.03 -6.10 9.26
N ILE A 101 -1.99 -6.20 7.92
CA ILE A 101 -3.00 -5.54 7.07
C ILE A 101 -4.38 -6.15 7.30
N GLY A 102 -4.48 -7.46 7.51
CA GLY A 102 -5.75 -8.13 7.80
C GLY A 102 -6.35 -7.74 9.16
N GLN A 103 -5.51 -7.60 10.18
CA GLN A 103 -5.94 -7.36 11.57
C GLN A 103 -6.18 -5.88 11.88
N TYR A 104 -5.31 -4.99 11.39
CA TYR A 104 -5.35 -3.55 11.68
C TYR A 104 -5.74 -2.69 10.47
N GLY A 105 -5.72 -3.24 9.26
CA GLY A 105 -6.18 -2.51 8.08
C GLY A 105 -7.69 -2.32 8.08
N LYS A 106 -8.16 -1.24 7.46
CA LYS A 106 -9.59 -1.06 7.21
C LYS A 106 -10.07 -2.22 6.33
N SER A 107 -11.08 -2.94 6.81
CA SER A 107 -11.68 -4.00 6.00
C SER A 107 -12.32 -3.39 4.75
N LYS A 108 -12.35 -4.15 3.66
CA LYS A 108 -13.02 -3.75 2.41
C LYS A 108 -14.45 -3.24 2.68
N TRP A 109 -15.15 -3.88 3.61
CA TRP A 109 -16.50 -3.52 4.03
C TRP A 109 -16.56 -2.23 4.84
N GLN A 110 -15.64 -2.00 5.78
CA GLN A 110 -15.57 -0.74 6.51
C GLN A 110 -15.37 0.44 5.56
N THR A 111 -14.49 0.30 4.58
CA THR A 111 -14.27 1.31 3.53
C THR A 111 -15.53 1.57 2.71
N TYR A 112 -16.25 0.52 2.30
CA TYR A 112 -17.56 0.69 1.63
C TYR A 112 -18.60 1.35 2.53
N PHE A 113 -18.68 1.00 3.81
CA PHE A 113 -19.61 1.64 4.74
C PHE A 113 -19.28 3.12 4.93
N THR A 114 -18.00 3.48 5.08
CA THR A 114 -17.57 4.89 5.13
C THR A 114 -17.96 5.63 3.85
N LEU A 115 -17.80 5.00 2.69
CA LEU A 115 -18.18 5.56 1.39
C LEU A 115 -19.71 5.76 1.28
N LEU A 116 -20.50 4.79 1.73
CA LEU A 116 -21.97 4.85 1.74
C LEU A 116 -22.54 5.82 2.78
N GLN A 117 -21.80 6.09 3.86
CA GLN A 117 -22.16 7.08 4.88
C GLN A 117 -21.63 8.48 4.55
N PHE A 118 -20.82 8.63 3.50
CA PHE A 118 -20.27 9.92 3.13
C PHE A 118 -21.41 10.90 2.80
N PRO A 119 -21.40 12.12 3.39
CA PRO A 119 -22.52 13.05 3.30
C PRO A 119 -22.76 13.55 1.86
N LEU A 120 -23.97 14.05 1.62
CA LEU A 120 -24.32 14.74 0.37
C LEU A 120 -23.42 15.95 0.15
N ALA A 121 -23.23 16.32 -1.12
CA ALA A 121 -22.57 17.57 -1.45
C ALA A 121 -23.36 18.73 -0.86
N ILE A 122 -22.68 19.55 -0.07
CA ILE A 122 -23.22 20.83 0.39
C ILE A 122 -23.29 21.76 -0.82
N GLU A 123 -24.33 22.58 -0.92
CA GLU A 123 -24.46 23.58 -1.98
C GLU A 123 -23.19 24.44 -2.07
N GLY A 124 -22.61 24.53 -3.26
CA GLY A 124 -21.33 25.23 -3.51
C GLY A 124 -20.08 24.34 -3.49
N CYS A 125 -20.17 23.07 -3.09
CA CYS A 125 -19.07 22.12 -3.25
C CYS A 125 -18.94 21.69 -4.72
N LYS A 126 -17.74 21.87 -5.31
CA LYS A 126 -17.46 21.47 -6.69
C LYS A 126 -17.62 19.94 -6.85
N PRO A 127 -18.52 19.44 -7.73
CA PRO A 127 -18.73 18.02 -7.95
C PRO A 127 -17.47 17.21 -8.28
N SER A 128 -16.50 17.77 -9.00
CA SER A 128 -15.20 17.11 -9.21
C SER A 128 -14.38 16.93 -7.93
N LEU A 129 -14.46 17.86 -6.99
CA LEU A 129 -13.83 17.71 -5.67
C LEU A 129 -14.52 16.59 -4.88
N LEU A 130 -15.85 16.52 -4.92
CA LEU A 130 -16.62 15.43 -4.31
C LEU A 130 -16.22 14.07 -4.90
N MET A 131 -16.15 13.98 -6.23
CA MET A 131 -15.72 12.76 -6.92
C MET A 131 -14.32 12.35 -6.46
N GLY A 132 -13.39 13.29 -6.37
CA GLY A 132 -12.04 13.04 -5.85
C GLY A 132 -12.06 12.43 -4.43
N LYS A 133 -12.87 12.99 -3.52
CA LYS A 133 -13.03 12.46 -2.16
C LYS A 133 -13.64 11.05 -2.14
N LEU A 134 -14.68 10.80 -2.94
CA LEU A 134 -15.28 9.46 -3.04
C LEU A 134 -14.28 8.43 -3.59
N LYS A 135 -13.44 8.82 -4.56
CA LYS A 135 -12.39 7.95 -5.10
C LYS A 135 -11.33 7.60 -4.07
N GLN A 136 -10.99 8.53 -3.17
CA GLN A 136 -10.05 8.27 -2.07
C GLN A 136 -10.63 7.29 -1.03
N LEU A 137 -11.96 7.24 -0.92
CA LEU A 137 -12.68 6.33 -0.03
C LEU A 137 -13.00 4.98 -0.67
N LEU A 138 -12.61 4.73 -1.93
CA LEU A 138 -12.75 3.40 -2.52
C LEU A 138 -11.70 2.44 -1.95
N PRO A 139 -12.05 1.16 -1.72
CA PRO A 139 -11.06 0.15 -1.42
C PRO A 139 -10.01 0.05 -2.54
N HIS A 140 -8.76 -0.21 -2.17
CA HIS A 140 -7.69 -0.38 -3.14
C HIS A 140 -8.00 -1.50 -4.14
N GLY A 141 -7.77 -1.23 -5.43
CA GLY A 141 -8.02 -2.18 -6.53
C GLY A 141 -9.45 -2.18 -7.08
N VAL A 142 -10.36 -1.36 -6.55
CA VAL A 142 -11.71 -1.19 -7.10
C VAL A 142 -11.71 -0.05 -8.11
N SER A 143 -12.24 -0.31 -9.32
CA SER A 143 -12.34 0.73 -10.34
C SER A 143 -13.42 1.75 -9.99
N PRO A 144 -13.12 3.06 -10.05
CA PRO A 144 -14.09 4.13 -9.87
C PRO A 144 -15.05 4.27 -11.06
N ASP A 145 -14.83 3.56 -12.17
CA ASP A 145 -15.70 3.65 -13.36
C ASP A 145 -16.78 2.55 -13.37
N THR A 146 -17.11 2.01 -12.20
CA THR A 146 -18.18 1.02 -12.04
C THR A 146 -19.53 1.73 -11.97
N ASP A 147 -20.56 1.23 -12.67
CA ASP A 147 -21.92 1.82 -12.70
C ASP A 147 -22.46 2.10 -11.28
N MET A 148 -22.23 1.19 -10.34
CA MET A 148 -22.65 1.36 -8.94
C MET A 148 -21.97 2.54 -8.25
N PHE A 149 -20.68 2.79 -8.53
CA PHE A 149 -19.96 3.92 -7.97
C PHE A 149 -20.41 5.25 -8.58
N LEU A 150 -20.63 5.27 -9.91
CA LEU A 150 -21.17 6.43 -10.61
C LEU A 150 -22.58 6.77 -10.12
N ALA A 151 -23.45 5.77 -9.96
CA ALA A 151 -24.78 5.95 -9.39
C ALA A 151 -24.72 6.50 -7.96
N MET A 152 -23.79 6.02 -7.14
CA MET A 152 -23.61 6.53 -5.79
C MET A 152 -23.10 7.98 -5.80
N PHE A 153 -22.22 8.38 -6.71
CA PHE A 153 -21.84 9.78 -6.90
C PHE A 153 -23.05 10.65 -7.28
N LEU A 154 -23.86 10.20 -8.24
CA LEU A 154 -25.08 10.90 -8.65
C LEU A 154 -26.06 11.10 -7.49
N LEU A 155 -26.20 10.11 -6.61
CA LEU A 155 -27.03 10.21 -5.41
C LEU A 155 -26.55 11.28 -4.41
N ARG A 156 -25.29 11.73 -4.50
CA ARG A 156 -24.73 12.79 -3.65
C ARG A 156 -24.90 14.19 -4.21
N LEU A 157 -25.35 14.33 -5.46
CA LEU A 157 -25.60 15.60 -6.12
C LEU A 157 -27.04 16.08 -5.88
N SER A 158 -27.30 17.34 -6.22
CA SER A 158 -28.66 17.89 -6.22
C SER A 158 -29.56 17.14 -7.22
N PRO A 159 -30.89 17.09 -7.00
CA PRO A 159 -31.81 16.40 -7.90
C PRO A 159 -31.69 16.86 -9.37
N ASN A 160 -31.59 18.17 -9.59
CA ASN A 160 -31.51 18.75 -10.94
C ASN A 160 -30.25 18.31 -11.69
N THR A 161 -29.09 18.37 -11.02
CA THR A 161 -27.81 17.95 -11.60
C THR A 161 -27.81 16.44 -11.84
N ARG A 162 -28.37 15.65 -10.92
CA ARG A 162 -28.48 14.19 -11.05
C ARG A 162 -29.29 13.77 -12.27
N GLU A 163 -30.45 14.38 -12.53
CA GLU A 163 -31.30 14.06 -13.68
C GLU A 163 -30.61 14.41 -15.01
N THR A 164 -29.99 15.59 -15.06
CA THR A 164 -29.26 16.07 -16.25
C THR A 164 -28.09 15.15 -16.59
N LEU A 165 -27.29 14.77 -15.59
CA LEU A 165 -26.14 13.87 -15.78
C LEU A 165 -26.55 12.42 -16.05
N GLY A 166 -27.65 11.96 -15.43
CA GLY A 166 -28.20 10.62 -15.68
C GLY A 166 -28.58 10.41 -17.15
N ALA A 167 -29.07 11.46 -17.82
CA ALA A 167 -29.39 11.41 -19.24
C ALA A 167 -28.14 11.37 -20.16
N MET A 168 -26.98 11.87 -19.69
CA MET A 168 -25.74 11.92 -20.48
C MET A 168 -25.01 10.57 -20.58
N ASN A 169 -25.42 9.57 -19.79
CA ASN A 169 -24.91 8.19 -19.81
C ASN A 169 -23.37 8.07 -19.85
N LEU A 170 -22.71 8.91 -19.03
CA LEU A 170 -21.25 9.00 -18.96
C LEU A 170 -20.69 7.77 -18.24
N LYS A 171 -19.67 7.14 -18.85
CA LYS A 171 -19.08 5.88 -18.36
C LYS A 171 -17.86 6.07 -17.47
N THR A 172 -17.35 7.29 -17.34
CA THR A 172 -16.15 7.56 -16.55
C THR A 172 -16.42 8.55 -15.43
N ALA A 173 -15.83 8.29 -14.27
CA ALA A 173 -15.95 9.14 -13.10
C ALA A 173 -15.42 10.55 -13.39
N ALA A 174 -14.37 10.67 -14.22
CA ALA A 174 -13.81 11.95 -14.62
C ALA A 174 -14.75 12.76 -15.52
N ALA A 175 -15.37 12.12 -16.53
CA ALA A 175 -16.32 12.81 -17.40
C ALA A 175 -17.58 13.24 -16.64
N MET A 176 -18.08 12.36 -15.76
CA MET A 176 -19.26 12.66 -14.95
C MET A 176 -19.02 13.81 -13.96
N ALA A 177 -17.83 13.87 -13.36
CA ALA A 177 -17.42 14.99 -12.52
C ALA A 177 -17.30 16.30 -13.30
N ALA A 178 -16.68 16.27 -14.49
CA ALA A 178 -16.53 17.47 -15.33
C ALA A 178 -17.87 18.00 -15.85
N ALA A 179 -18.77 17.10 -16.25
CA ALA A 179 -20.12 17.48 -16.69
C ALA A 179 -20.97 18.05 -15.55
N ALA A 180 -20.70 17.64 -14.29
CA ALA A 180 -21.39 18.15 -13.12
C ALA A 180 -20.91 19.55 -12.68
N ASP A 181 -19.71 19.95 -13.08
CA ASP A 181 -19.11 21.25 -12.75
C ASP A 181 -19.59 22.40 -13.65
N GLY A 182 -20.16 22.09 -14.83
CA GLY A 182 -20.62 23.05 -15.84
C GLY A 182 -22.11 23.33 -15.76
#